data_AF-A0A0F9EDI9-F1
#
_entry.id   AF-A0A0F9EDI9-F1
#
_cell.length_a   1.000
_cell.length_b   1.000
_cell.length_c   1.000
_cell.angle_alpha   90.00
_cell.angle_beta   90.00
_cell.angle_gamma   90.00
#
_symmetry.space_group_name_H-M   'P 1'
#
loop_
_entity.id
_entity.type
_entity.pdbx_description
1 polymer ?
#
loop_
_entity_poly.entity_id
_entity_poly.type
_entity_poly.pdbx_seq_one_letter_code
_entity_poly.pdbx_strand_id
1 'polypeptide(L)'
;MPAKTNRRKAPRGPEEKESPPFQAAVEAISEDKSPQKEVTLQNGVVLNVRSVPPLLIRKAVGKVKRPIMPRADVGKGRVEDNPGDPDYNAAMDEYGQQTFDAGANVMLAAGTSLKSVPKGVDKPEDGGWLEVLEAAGFEPDLKSKTSRYLSWLSYYAITSEKDVVLVVMAVTKLSGVPESEVAAAVETFRGGETRGDDNGVPAEDS
;
A
#
# COMPACT_ATOMS: atom_id res chain seq x y z
N MET A 1 -33.46 48.45 9.59
CA MET A 1 -31.99 48.30 9.41
C MET A 1 -31.61 46.88 9.80
N PRO A 2 -31.15 46.01 8.87
CA PRO A 2 -30.80 44.63 9.21
C PRO A 2 -29.38 44.55 9.82
N ALA A 3 -29.28 43.83 10.93
CA ALA A 3 -28.04 43.60 11.67
C ALA A 3 -27.08 42.70 10.89
N LYS A 4 -25.84 43.17 10.70
CA LYS A 4 -24.76 42.42 10.05
C LYS A 4 -24.24 41.35 11.02
N THR A 5 -24.55 40.09 10.76
CA THR A 5 -24.00 38.94 11.48
C THR A 5 -22.58 38.66 10.97
N ASN A 6 -21.58 38.95 11.80
CA ASN A 6 -20.19 38.59 11.55
C ASN A 6 -20.01 37.07 11.67
N ARG A 7 -19.90 36.36 10.54
CA ARG A 7 -19.43 34.97 10.51
C ARG A 7 -17.94 34.94 10.87
N ARG A 8 -17.63 34.51 12.10
CA ARG A 8 -16.25 34.17 12.49
C ARG A 8 -15.82 32.93 11.72
N LYS A 9 -14.67 33.03 11.04
CA LYS A 9 -14.00 31.95 10.33
C LYS A 9 -13.45 30.99 11.40
N ALA A 10 -13.84 29.71 11.34
CA ALA A 10 -13.31 28.69 12.24
C ALA A 10 -11.78 28.54 12.05
N PRO A 11 -11.01 28.28 13.11
CA PRO A 11 -9.58 28.02 13.00
C PRO A 11 -9.36 26.75 12.16
N ARG A 12 -8.46 26.83 11.17
CA ARG A 12 -7.96 25.65 10.47
C ARG A 12 -7.29 24.76 11.51
N GLY A 13 -7.67 23.48 11.56
CA GLY A 13 -7.00 22.46 12.36
C GLY A 13 -5.50 22.35 12.03
N PRO A 14 -4.72 21.68 12.88
CA PRO A 14 -3.29 21.52 12.66
C PRO A 14 -3.05 20.87 11.30
N GLU A 15 -2.25 21.52 10.46
CA GLU A 15 -1.74 20.94 9.23
C GLU A 15 -0.98 19.66 9.61
N GLU A 16 -1.52 18.50 9.23
CA GLU A 16 -0.79 17.24 9.21
C GLU A 16 0.47 17.45 8.39
N LYS A 17 1.59 17.63 9.09
CA LYS A 17 2.90 17.54 8.46
C LYS A 17 3.07 16.08 8.08
N GLU A 18 2.88 15.81 6.80
CA GLU A 18 3.27 14.58 6.13
C GLU A 18 4.60 14.09 6.71
N SER A 19 4.66 12.79 7.03
CA SER A 19 5.88 12.20 7.60
C SER A 19 7.09 12.48 6.69
N PRO A 20 8.08 13.29 7.14
CA PRO A 20 9.22 13.73 6.33
C PRO A 20 10.04 12.62 5.65
N PRO A 21 10.22 11.42 6.24
CA PRO A 21 11.17 10.45 5.67
C PRO A 21 10.65 9.70 4.44
N PHE A 22 9.37 9.82 4.08
CA PHE A 22 8.81 9.12 2.91
C PHE A 22 8.71 10.04 1.69
N GLN A 23 8.27 11.29 1.86
CA GLN A 23 8.32 12.26 0.76
C GLN A 23 9.75 12.44 0.25
N ALA A 24 10.72 12.55 1.17
CA ALA A 24 12.13 12.58 0.80
C ALA A 24 12.58 11.32 0.03
N ALA A 25 11.99 10.15 0.31
CA ALA A 25 12.30 8.92 -0.43
C ALA A 25 11.68 8.93 -1.84
N VAL A 26 10.43 9.36 -1.98
CA VAL A 26 9.76 9.50 -3.29
C VAL A 26 10.43 10.57 -4.15
N GLU A 27 10.76 11.72 -3.57
CA GLU A 27 11.48 12.81 -4.26
C GLU A 27 12.88 12.38 -4.69
N ALA A 28 13.64 11.70 -3.82
CA ALA A 28 14.96 11.18 -4.17
C ALA A 28 14.92 10.15 -5.32
N ILE A 29 13.83 9.37 -5.43
CA ILE A 29 13.64 8.41 -6.53
C ILE A 29 13.22 9.13 -7.83
N SER A 30 12.53 10.25 -7.73
CA SER A 30 12.00 11.03 -8.87
C SER A 30 13.08 11.73 -9.71
N GLU A 31 14.22 12.10 -9.11
CA GLU A 31 15.25 12.88 -9.82
C GLU A 31 16.10 12.08 -10.81
N ASP A 32 16.29 10.78 -10.57
CA ASP A 32 17.06 9.92 -11.48
C ASP A 32 16.14 9.37 -12.58
N LYS A 33 16.16 9.98 -13.77
CA LYS A 33 15.31 9.58 -14.91
C LYS A 33 15.71 8.24 -15.56
N SER A 34 16.81 7.64 -15.12
CA SER A 34 17.32 6.40 -15.71
C SER A 34 16.46 5.20 -15.28
N PRO A 35 16.13 4.26 -16.19
CA PRO A 35 15.55 2.98 -15.80
C PRO A 35 16.57 2.18 -15.00
N GLN A 36 16.34 2.04 -13.69
CA GLN A 36 17.19 1.22 -12.82
C GLN A 36 16.89 -0.25 -13.09
N LYS A 37 17.88 -0.97 -13.62
CA LYS A 37 17.80 -2.43 -13.82
C LYS A 37 18.08 -3.22 -12.54
N GLU A 38 18.49 -2.53 -11.48
CA GLU A 38 18.91 -3.13 -10.23
C GLU A 38 18.42 -2.27 -9.06
N VAL A 39 18.00 -2.93 -7.99
CA VAL A 39 17.59 -2.29 -6.74
C VAL A 39 18.36 -2.95 -5.60
N THR A 40 18.91 -2.14 -4.70
CA THR A 40 19.57 -2.62 -3.49
C THR A 40 18.66 -2.34 -2.30
N LEU A 41 18.29 -3.38 -1.57
CA LEU A 41 17.48 -3.28 -0.35
C LEU A 41 18.32 -2.78 0.82
N GLN A 42 17.68 -2.29 1.89
CA GLN A 42 18.37 -1.78 3.09
C GLN A 42 19.35 -2.79 3.72
N ASN A 43 19.05 -4.09 3.65
CA ASN A 43 19.92 -5.14 4.18
C ASN A 43 21.08 -5.51 3.23
N GLY A 44 21.22 -4.87 2.06
CA GLY A 44 22.28 -5.10 1.08
C GLY A 44 21.97 -6.20 0.06
N VAL A 45 20.78 -6.81 0.09
CA VAL A 45 20.33 -7.70 -0.99
C VAL A 45 20.16 -6.89 -2.27
N VAL A 46 20.68 -7.41 -3.38
CA VAL A 46 20.56 -6.77 -4.69
C VAL A 46 19.65 -7.61 -5.59
N LEU A 47 18.64 -6.95 -6.14
CA LEU A 47 17.66 -7.53 -7.06
C LEU A 47 17.89 -6.97 -8.46
N ASN A 48 17.80 -7.82 -9.48
CA ASN A 48 17.56 -7.36 -10.84
C ASN A 48 16.07 -7.06 -10.99
N VAL A 49 15.76 -5.99 -11.72
CA VAL A 49 14.40 -5.54 -11.99
C VAL A 49 14.12 -5.61 -13.49
N ARG A 50 12.93 -6.07 -13.84
CA ARG A 50 12.45 -6.16 -15.22
C ARG A 50 10.99 -5.70 -15.33
N SER A 51 10.58 -5.37 -16.54
CA SER A 51 9.20 -4.99 -16.82
C SER A 51 8.25 -6.17 -16.61
N VAL A 52 7.05 -5.86 -16.12
CA VAL A 52 5.95 -6.82 -15.94
C VAL A 52 4.82 -6.45 -16.90
N PRO A 53 4.25 -7.42 -17.64
CA PRO A 53 3.11 -7.16 -18.51
C PRO A 53 1.93 -6.55 -17.71
N PRO A 54 1.40 -5.36 -18.09
CA PRO A 54 0.34 -4.69 -17.33
C PRO A 54 -0.93 -5.54 -17.14
N LEU A 55 -1.24 -6.41 -18.11
CA LEU A 55 -2.38 -7.33 -18.02
C LEU A 55 -2.24 -8.35 -16.90
N LEU A 56 -1.02 -8.73 -16.52
CA LEU A 56 -0.80 -9.66 -15.41
C LEU A 56 -1.15 -9.01 -14.07
N ILE A 57 -0.72 -7.76 -13.87
CA ILE A 57 -1.04 -6.95 -12.70
C ILE A 57 -2.55 -6.73 -12.63
N ARG A 58 -3.17 -6.26 -13.71
CA ARG A 58 -4.63 -6.05 -13.79
C ARG A 58 -5.42 -7.32 -13.49
N LYS A 59 -4.96 -8.49 -13.97
CA LYS A 59 -5.61 -9.79 -13.71
C LYS A 59 -5.50 -10.22 -12.25
N ALA A 60 -4.42 -9.88 -11.56
CA ALA A 60 -4.29 -10.17 -10.13
C ALA A 60 -5.17 -9.24 -9.30
N VAL A 61 -5.10 -7.93 -9.54
CA VAL A 61 -5.94 -6.93 -8.89
C VAL A 61 -7.43 -7.22 -9.10
N GLY A 62 -7.84 -7.58 -10.32
CA GLY A 62 -9.23 -7.89 -10.64
C GLY A 62 -9.81 -9.13 -9.93
N LYS A 63 -9.00 -9.91 -9.19
CA LYS A 63 -9.50 -10.99 -8.32
C LYS A 63 -9.97 -10.48 -6.96
N VAL A 64 -9.52 -9.31 -6.54
CA VAL A 64 -9.93 -8.67 -5.29
C VAL A 64 -11.33 -8.10 -5.50
N LYS A 65 -12.28 -8.49 -4.65
CA LYS A 65 -13.69 -8.11 -4.81
C LYS A 65 -13.92 -6.75 -4.15
N ARG A 66 -14.40 -5.79 -4.95
CA ARG A 66 -14.79 -4.49 -4.42
C ARG A 66 -16.02 -4.63 -3.48
N PRO A 67 -15.98 -4.03 -2.28
CA PRO A 67 -17.13 -3.96 -1.38
C PRO A 67 -18.32 -3.30 -2.06
N ILE A 68 -19.52 -3.80 -1.76
CA ILE A 68 -20.77 -3.23 -2.24
C ILE A 68 -21.21 -2.16 -1.24
N MET A 69 -21.49 -0.95 -1.73
CA MET A 69 -21.96 0.13 -0.89
C MET A 69 -23.31 -0.22 -0.26
N PRO A 70 -23.44 -0.15 1.09
CA PRO A 70 -24.68 -0.45 1.76
C PRO A 70 -25.72 0.62 1.44
N ARG A 71 -26.98 0.23 1.60
CA ARG A 71 -28.13 1.10 1.39
C ARG A 71 -28.82 1.37 2.72
N ALA A 72 -29.14 2.63 2.98
CA ALA A 72 -29.85 3.06 4.18
C ALA A 72 -31.23 3.64 3.81
N ASP A 73 -32.21 3.47 4.71
CA ASP A 73 -33.51 4.14 4.60
C ASP A 73 -33.36 5.59 5.05
N VAL A 74 -33.59 6.54 4.13
CA VAL A 74 -33.55 7.99 4.41
C VAL A 74 -34.94 8.56 4.77
N GLY A 75 -35.90 7.68 5.02
CA GLY A 75 -37.30 7.98 5.32
C GLY A 75 -38.19 8.01 4.08
N LYS A 76 -39.50 7.96 4.31
CA LYS A 76 -40.55 7.96 3.27
C LYS A 76 -40.42 6.81 2.26
N GLY A 77 -39.88 5.66 2.69
CA GLY A 77 -39.70 4.48 1.84
C GLY A 77 -38.65 4.68 0.74
N ARG A 78 -37.74 5.64 0.90
CA ARG A 78 -36.62 5.87 -0.01
C ARG A 78 -35.39 5.22 0.56
N VAL A 79 -34.76 4.42 -0.29
CA VAL A 79 -33.51 3.74 0.01
C VAL A 79 -32.43 4.40 -0.82
N GLU A 80 -31.43 4.96 -0.16
CA GLU A 80 -30.30 5.64 -0.80
C GLU A 80 -28.99 4.97 -0.39
N ASP A 81 -27.96 5.11 -1.21
CA ASP A 81 -26.64 4.57 -0.91
C ASP A 81 -26.02 5.34 0.27
N ASN A 82 -25.41 4.63 1.23
CA ASN A 82 -24.83 5.21 2.42
C ASN A 82 -23.28 5.17 2.35
N PRO A 83 -22.63 6.22 1.81
CA PRO A 83 -21.17 6.30 1.80
C PRO A 83 -20.58 6.59 3.20
N GLY A 84 -21.40 7.01 4.16
CA GLY A 84 -20.96 7.29 5.53
C GLY A 84 -20.94 6.07 6.45
N ASP A 85 -21.25 4.89 5.91
CA ASP A 85 -21.28 3.65 6.68
C ASP A 85 -19.86 3.24 7.13
N PRO A 86 -19.62 3.08 8.46
CA PRO A 86 -18.29 2.77 8.98
C PRO A 86 -17.79 1.38 8.53
N ASP A 87 -18.68 0.40 8.40
CA ASP A 87 -18.31 -0.95 7.97
C ASP A 87 -17.92 -0.95 6.48
N TYR A 88 -18.63 -0.17 5.66
CA TYR A 88 -18.25 0.03 4.25
C TYR A 88 -16.89 0.72 4.11
N ASN A 89 -16.62 1.75 4.92
CA ASN A 89 -15.34 2.46 4.87
C ASN A 89 -14.18 1.54 5.29
N ALA A 90 -14.33 0.78 6.37
CA ALA A 90 -13.35 -0.22 6.78
C ALA A 90 -13.13 -1.29 5.70
N ALA A 91 -14.21 -1.78 5.07
CA ALA A 91 -14.11 -2.74 3.97
C ALA A 91 -13.44 -2.14 2.73
N MET A 92 -13.63 -0.85 2.46
CA MET A 92 -12.98 -0.13 1.37
C MET A 92 -11.47 0.05 1.62
N ASP A 93 -11.06 0.30 2.86
CA ASP A 93 -9.65 0.36 3.25
C ASP A 93 -8.98 -1.02 3.09
N GLU A 94 -9.63 -2.08 3.59
CA GLU A 94 -9.17 -3.46 3.40
C GLU A 94 -9.07 -3.83 1.92
N TYR A 95 -10.07 -3.44 1.11
CA TYR A 95 -10.04 -3.62 -0.33
C TYR A 95 -8.86 -2.90 -0.99
N GLY A 96 -8.54 -1.70 -0.55
CA GLY A 96 -7.36 -0.94 -0.98
C GLY A 96 -6.07 -1.71 -0.67
N GLN A 97 -5.95 -2.23 0.54
CA GLN A 97 -4.79 -3.01 0.98
C GLN A 97 -4.63 -4.29 0.15
N GLN A 98 -5.69 -5.10 0.05
CA GLN A 98 -5.68 -6.33 -0.72
C GLN A 98 -5.37 -6.10 -2.21
N THR A 99 -5.87 -5.00 -2.78
CA THR A 99 -5.61 -4.61 -4.17
C THR A 99 -4.13 -4.30 -4.39
N PHE A 100 -3.54 -3.50 -3.51
CA PHE A 100 -2.11 -3.21 -3.56
C PHE A 100 -1.28 -4.47 -3.38
N ASP A 101 -1.57 -5.29 -2.38
CA ASP A 101 -0.83 -6.53 -2.13
C ASP A 101 -0.89 -7.47 -3.33
N ALA A 102 -2.06 -7.61 -3.96
CA ALA A 102 -2.21 -8.41 -5.18
C ALA A 102 -1.34 -7.89 -6.33
N GLY A 103 -1.29 -6.56 -6.51
CA GLY A 103 -0.46 -5.92 -7.53
C GLY A 103 1.04 -6.02 -7.22
N ALA A 104 1.43 -5.68 -6.00
CA ALA A 104 2.79 -5.73 -5.50
C ALA A 104 3.35 -7.15 -5.57
N ASN A 105 2.61 -8.16 -5.12
CA ASN A 105 3.04 -9.56 -5.20
C ASN A 105 3.33 -10.01 -6.63
N VAL A 106 2.55 -9.57 -7.62
CA VAL A 106 2.85 -9.82 -9.03
C VAL A 106 4.12 -9.09 -9.47
N MET A 107 4.27 -7.82 -9.11
CA MET A 107 5.47 -7.04 -9.45
C MET A 107 6.74 -7.63 -8.82
N LEU A 108 6.67 -8.07 -7.57
CA LEU A 108 7.76 -8.74 -6.87
C LEU A 108 8.09 -10.08 -7.56
N ALA A 109 7.10 -10.96 -7.70
CA ALA A 109 7.34 -12.32 -8.22
C ALA A 109 7.73 -12.34 -9.71
N ALA A 110 7.11 -11.51 -10.53
CA ALA A 110 7.35 -11.49 -11.98
C ALA A 110 8.37 -10.43 -12.40
N GLY A 111 8.50 -9.33 -11.66
CA GLY A 111 9.34 -8.18 -12.01
C GLY A 111 10.72 -8.18 -11.38
N THR A 112 11.02 -9.12 -10.49
CA THR A 112 12.34 -9.19 -9.85
C THR A 112 13.01 -10.55 -9.96
N SER A 113 14.33 -10.55 -9.84
CA SER A 113 15.13 -11.76 -9.62
C SER A 113 16.34 -11.46 -8.75
N LEU A 114 16.81 -12.45 -8.01
CA LEU A 114 17.98 -12.29 -7.15
C LEU A 114 19.25 -12.07 -7.97
N LYS A 115 20.00 -11.00 -7.68
CA LYS A 115 21.34 -10.76 -8.25
C LYS A 115 22.43 -11.21 -7.29
N SER A 116 22.39 -10.70 -6.05
CA SER A 116 23.38 -11.02 -5.02
C SER A 116 22.81 -10.85 -3.63
N VAL A 117 23.39 -11.59 -2.69
CA VAL A 117 23.03 -11.57 -1.27
C VAL A 117 24.32 -11.30 -0.48
N PRO A 118 24.29 -10.41 0.54
CA PRO A 118 25.45 -10.15 1.37
C PRO A 118 25.79 -11.37 2.23
N LYS A 119 27.01 -11.41 2.77
CA LYS A 119 27.47 -12.53 3.60
C LYS A 119 26.60 -12.65 4.85
N GLY A 120 26.10 -13.87 5.11
CA GLY A 120 25.31 -14.17 6.30
C GLY A 120 23.80 -13.96 6.15
N VAL A 121 23.34 -13.57 4.97
CA VAL A 121 21.90 -13.55 4.63
C VAL A 121 21.59 -14.79 3.80
N ASP A 122 20.47 -15.46 4.12
CA ASP A 122 20.03 -16.66 3.43
C ASP A 122 19.45 -16.33 2.05
N LYS A 123 19.68 -17.23 1.08
CA LYS A 123 19.08 -17.19 -0.25
C LYS A 123 17.69 -17.84 -0.24
N PRO A 124 16.87 -17.61 -1.28
CA PRO A 124 15.57 -18.26 -1.42
C PRO A 124 15.66 -19.80 -1.31
N GLU A 125 16.72 -20.40 -1.84
CA GLU A 125 16.94 -21.84 -1.86
C GLU A 125 17.39 -22.40 -0.50
N ASP A 126 17.90 -21.55 0.38
CA ASP A 126 18.40 -21.96 1.69
C ASP A 126 17.24 -22.24 2.66
N GLY A 127 17.54 -22.97 3.74
CA GLY A 127 16.56 -23.39 4.74
C GLY A 127 16.48 -22.49 5.97
N GLY A 128 17.51 -21.72 6.30
CA GLY A 128 17.60 -21.00 7.58
C GLY A 128 16.46 -19.98 7.79
N TRP A 129 16.11 -19.22 6.75
CA TRP A 129 14.96 -18.30 6.83
C TRP A 129 13.61 -19.01 7.06
N LEU A 130 13.47 -20.27 6.63
CA LEU A 130 12.25 -21.04 6.89
C LEU A 130 12.15 -21.42 8.38
N GLU A 131 13.27 -21.75 9.02
CA GLU A 131 13.29 -22.07 10.45
C GLU A 131 12.81 -20.87 11.29
N VAL A 132 13.15 -19.65 10.86
CA VAL A 132 12.68 -18.41 11.50
C VAL A 132 11.16 -18.25 11.34
N LEU A 133 10.63 -18.51 10.14
CA LEU A 133 9.19 -18.42 9.90
C LEU A 133 8.40 -19.50 10.64
N GLU A 134 8.90 -20.73 10.66
CA GLU A 134 8.31 -21.85 11.40
C GLU A 134 8.29 -21.55 12.91
N ALA A 135 9.39 -21.03 13.45
CA ALA A 135 9.46 -20.60 14.86
C ALA A 135 8.46 -19.48 15.19
N ALA A 136 8.13 -18.63 14.21
CA ALA A 136 7.11 -17.59 14.32
C ALA A 136 5.67 -18.10 14.04
N GLY A 137 5.49 -19.37 13.70
CA GLY A 137 4.18 -19.97 13.39
C GLY A 137 3.64 -19.64 11.99
N PHE A 138 4.50 -19.21 11.07
CA PHE A 138 4.14 -18.91 9.69
C PHE A 138 4.49 -20.07 8.76
N GLU A 139 3.51 -20.50 7.95
CA GLU A 139 3.70 -21.51 6.91
C GLU A 139 3.71 -20.84 5.52
N PRO A 140 4.88 -20.53 4.93
CA PRO A 140 4.95 -19.91 3.61
C PRO A 140 4.50 -20.87 2.50
N ASP A 141 4.00 -20.33 1.38
CA ASP A 141 3.69 -21.15 0.19
C ASP A 141 4.97 -21.57 -0.54
N LEU A 142 5.32 -22.84 -0.44
CA LEU A 142 6.51 -23.43 -1.08
C LEU A 142 6.19 -24.32 -2.28
N LYS A 143 4.95 -24.29 -2.81
CA LYS A 143 4.51 -25.20 -3.90
C LYS A 143 5.27 -25.04 -5.20
N SER A 144 5.88 -23.88 -5.43
CA SER A 144 6.65 -23.58 -6.64
C SER A 144 7.90 -22.75 -6.31
N LYS A 145 8.90 -22.76 -7.21
CA LYS A 145 10.08 -21.88 -7.08
C LYS A 145 9.69 -20.40 -6.99
N THR A 146 8.65 -20.00 -7.72
CA THR A 146 8.13 -18.62 -7.70
C THR A 146 7.46 -18.30 -6.36
N SER A 147 6.62 -19.20 -5.84
CA SER A 147 5.99 -19.02 -4.52
C SER A 147 7.03 -18.94 -3.40
N ARG A 148 8.07 -19.80 -3.47
CA ARG A 148 9.19 -19.79 -2.53
C ARG A 148 10.00 -18.49 -2.61
N TYR A 149 10.32 -18.03 -3.82
CA TYR A 149 11.02 -16.76 -4.03
C TYR A 149 10.22 -15.57 -3.49
N LEU A 150 8.92 -15.52 -3.80
CA LEU A 150 8.05 -14.46 -3.30
C LEU A 150 7.96 -14.50 -1.78
N SER A 151 7.78 -15.69 -1.17
CA SER A 151 7.74 -15.84 0.29
C SER A 151 9.05 -15.40 0.94
N TRP A 152 10.20 -15.80 0.39
CA TRP A 152 11.51 -15.34 0.85
C TRP A 152 11.63 -13.81 0.74
N LEU A 153 11.20 -13.23 -0.39
CA LEU A 153 11.30 -11.80 -0.61
C LEU A 153 10.42 -11.02 0.37
N SER A 154 9.15 -11.41 0.52
CA SER A 154 8.15 -10.73 1.34
C SER A 154 8.37 -10.88 2.84
N TYR A 155 8.83 -12.05 3.30
CA TYR A 155 8.91 -12.34 4.74
C TYR A 155 10.33 -12.32 5.31
N TYR A 156 11.36 -12.27 4.47
CA TYR A 156 12.75 -12.32 4.93
C TYR A 156 13.63 -11.24 4.31
N ALA A 157 13.66 -11.11 2.98
CA ALA A 157 14.58 -10.19 2.32
C ALA A 157 14.15 -8.73 2.40
N ILE A 158 12.85 -8.43 2.31
CA ILE A 158 12.32 -7.08 2.48
C ILE A 158 12.05 -6.85 3.97
N THR A 159 12.86 -6.01 4.58
CA THR A 159 12.80 -5.73 6.04
C THR A 159 12.04 -4.45 6.37
N SER A 160 11.59 -3.70 5.37
CA SER A 160 10.90 -2.43 5.56
C SER A 160 9.89 -2.15 4.45
N GLU A 161 8.82 -1.39 4.76
CA GLU A 161 7.86 -0.91 3.75
C GLU A 161 8.53 -0.03 2.69
N LYS A 162 9.60 0.69 3.05
CA LYS A 162 10.37 1.51 2.11
C LYS A 162 11.00 0.65 1.01
N ASP A 163 11.48 -0.54 1.36
CA ASP A 163 12.03 -1.49 0.38
C ASP A 163 10.92 -2.03 -0.54
N VAL A 164 9.71 -2.29 -0.01
CA VAL A 164 8.55 -2.66 -0.85
C VAL A 164 8.27 -1.58 -1.89
N VAL A 165 8.13 -0.32 -1.44
CA VAL A 165 7.83 0.82 -2.31
C VAL A 165 8.95 1.03 -3.32
N LEU A 166 10.22 0.96 -2.90
CA LEU A 166 11.37 1.11 -3.78
C LEU A 166 11.35 0.09 -4.92
N VAL A 167 11.13 -1.19 -4.60
CA VAL A 167 11.09 -2.27 -5.61
C VAL A 167 9.87 -2.12 -6.52
N VAL A 168 8.69 -1.84 -5.97
CA VAL A 168 7.45 -1.65 -6.74
C VAL A 168 7.59 -0.46 -7.71
N MET A 169 8.16 0.66 -7.26
CA MET A 169 8.41 1.83 -8.12
C MET A 169 9.40 1.50 -9.24
N ALA A 170 10.49 0.79 -8.92
CA ALA A 170 11.48 0.38 -9.93
C ALA A 170 10.85 -0.53 -11.01
N VAL A 171 10.03 -1.51 -10.61
CA VAL A 171 9.30 -2.39 -11.56
C VAL A 171 8.29 -1.59 -12.40
N THR A 172 7.55 -0.68 -11.77
CA THR A 172 6.54 0.16 -12.44
C THR A 172 7.17 1.00 -13.54
N LYS A 173 8.27 1.69 -13.22
CA LYS A 173 9.00 2.55 -14.16
C LYS A 173 9.46 1.78 -15.40
N LEU A 174 9.93 0.55 -15.23
CA LEU A 174 10.31 -0.32 -16.36
C LEU A 174 9.11 -0.83 -17.15
N SER A 175 7.95 -0.95 -16.51
CA SER A 175 6.73 -1.49 -17.13
C SER A 175 5.96 -0.45 -17.97
N GLY A 176 6.42 0.81 -17.97
CA GLY A 176 5.77 1.90 -18.70
C GLY A 176 4.38 2.25 -18.17
N VAL A 177 4.08 1.86 -16.93
CA VAL A 177 2.85 2.26 -16.23
C VAL A 177 3.07 3.69 -15.73
N PRO A 178 2.14 4.63 -16.00
CA PRO A 178 2.32 6.01 -15.57
C PRO A 178 2.42 6.10 -14.05
N GLU A 179 3.42 6.82 -13.55
CA GLU A 179 3.69 6.98 -12.11
C GLU A 179 2.48 7.51 -11.34
N SER A 180 1.59 8.28 -12.00
CA SER A 180 0.34 8.78 -11.42
C SER A 180 -0.63 7.66 -10.99
N GLU A 181 -0.61 6.49 -11.64
CA GLU A 181 -1.43 5.35 -11.23
C GLU A 181 -0.88 4.69 -9.95
N VAL A 182 0.44 4.74 -9.73
CA VAL A 182 1.07 4.19 -8.52
C VAL A 182 1.00 5.17 -7.36
N ALA A 183 1.22 6.47 -7.61
CA ALA A 183 1.11 7.51 -6.59
C ALA A 183 -0.29 7.54 -5.96
N ALA A 184 -1.36 7.45 -6.78
CA ALA A 184 -2.73 7.40 -6.28
C ALA A 184 -3.00 6.17 -5.40
N ALA A 185 -2.42 5.01 -5.74
CA ALA A 185 -2.55 3.79 -4.94
C ALA A 185 -1.81 3.92 -3.59
N VAL A 186 -0.62 4.53 -3.59
CA VAL A 186 0.19 4.78 -2.39
C VAL A 186 -0.44 5.84 -1.47
N GLU A 187 -1.06 6.87 -2.02
CA GLU A 187 -1.77 7.89 -1.24
C GLU A 187 -3.01 7.30 -0.53
N THR A 188 -3.71 6.35 -1.17
CA THR A 188 -4.88 5.69 -0.58
C THR A 188 -4.50 4.89 0.68
N PHE A 189 -3.26 4.38 0.77
CA PHE A 189 -2.75 3.69 1.96
C PHE A 189 -2.54 4.62 3.17
N ARG A 190 -2.33 5.92 2.93
CA ARG A 190 -1.98 6.89 3.98
C ARG A 190 -3.20 7.52 4.63
N GLY A 191 -4.34 7.52 3.94
CA GLY A 191 -5.56 8.22 4.38
C GLY A 191 -6.34 7.54 5.52
N GLY A 192 -5.93 6.36 5.99
CA GLY A 192 -6.64 5.59 7.02
C GLY A 192 -6.30 5.97 8.47
N GLU A 193 -5.20 6.67 8.72
CA GLU A 193 -4.83 7.11 10.08
C GLU A 193 -5.41 8.51 10.36
N THR A 194 -6.49 8.53 11.13
CA THR A 194 -7.12 9.70 11.79
C THR A 194 -8.01 10.64 10.96
N ARG A 195 -9.26 10.22 10.74
CA ARG A 195 -10.39 11.16 10.88
C ARG A 195 -10.94 11.02 12.29
N GLY A 196 -10.52 11.92 13.18
CA GLY A 196 -11.10 12.03 14.51
C GLY A 196 -12.58 12.33 14.41
N ASP A 197 -13.40 11.48 15.03
CA ASP A 197 -14.81 11.71 15.29
C ASP A 197 -14.94 12.93 16.22
N ASP A 198 -15.03 14.12 15.63
CA ASP A 198 -15.45 15.34 16.33
C ASP A 198 -16.99 15.32 16.45
N ASN A 199 -17.51 14.34 17.20
CA ASN A 199 -18.90 14.26 17.61
C ASN A 199 -19.14 15.28 18.73
N GLY A 200 -19.18 16.56 18.37
CA GLY A 200 -19.62 17.65 19.23
C GLY A 200 -21.10 17.50 19.60
N VAL A 201 -21.39 16.72 20.63
CA VAL A 201 -22.70 16.69 21.29
C VAL A 201 -22.68 17.72 22.43
N PRO A 202 -23.46 18.80 22.37
CA PRO A 202 -23.57 19.73 23.49
C PRO A 202 -24.28 19.05 24.67
N ALA A 203 -23.71 19.19 25.86
CA ALA A 203 -24.33 18.74 27.11
C ALA A 203 -25.65 19.49 27.34
N GLU A 204 -26.73 18.75 27.61
CA GLU A 204 -27.98 19.31 28.12
C GLU A 204 -27.76 19.77 29.57
N ASP A 205 -27.83 21.08 29.80
CA ASP A 205 -27.87 21.66 31.14
C ASP A 205 -29.20 21.28 31.84
N SER A 206 -29.09 20.68 33.03
CA SER A 206 -30.19 20.49 34.00
C SER A 206 -30.19 21.59 35.05
#